data_AF-A0A7J3J5E1-F1
#
_entry.id   AF-A0A7J3J5E1-F1
#
_cell.length_a   1.000
_cell.length_b   1.000
_cell.length_c   1.000
_cell.angle_alpha   90.00
_cell.angle_beta   90.00
_cell.angle_gamma   90.00
#
_symmetry.space_group_name_H-M   'P 1'
#
loop_
_entity.id
_entity.type
_entity.pdbx_description
1 polymer ?
#
loop_
_entity_poly.entity_id
_entity_poly.type
_entity_poly.pdbx_seq_one_letter_code
_entity_poly.pdbx_strand_id
1 'polypeptide(L)'
;MSLLVFLFFVLMSGLDFVVHRVLYGYGLMFDYDWAVFYWSIYASVFFAFGVIVGFVYWLGSNRSFVDVKVSFGLFLTVCLLFLGGLADVLWFAIWGGGLPGDDVVWWWTLWYRFLGFWNSFAQLALLFGVFVVVVLFWFSVLR
;
A
#
# COMPACT_ATOMS: atom_id res chain seq x y z
N MET A 1 -7.18 -10.02 -12.55
CA MET A 1 -6.87 -9.78 -11.12
C MET A 1 -5.98 -8.55 -10.92
N SER A 2 -4.84 -8.44 -11.61
CA SER A 2 -3.85 -7.37 -11.42
C SER A 2 -4.42 -5.95 -11.57
N LEU A 3 -5.27 -5.73 -12.59
CA LEU A 3 -5.95 -4.44 -12.77
C LEU A 3 -6.86 -4.10 -11.58
N LEU A 4 -7.59 -5.06 -11.02
CA LEU A 4 -8.47 -4.83 -9.87
C LEU A 4 -7.67 -4.48 -8.61
N VAL A 5 -6.54 -5.16 -8.40
CA VAL A 5 -5.61 -4.82 -7.32
C VAL A 5 -5.08 -3.40 -7.51
N PHE A 6 -4.62 -3.05 -8.71
CA PHE A 6 -4.16 -1.69 -8.99
C PHE A 6 -5.24 -0.63 -8.75
N LEU A 7 -6.46 -0.85 -9.28
CA LEU A 7 -7.60 0.04 -9.06
C LEU A 7 -7.95 0.17 -7.57
N PHE A 8 -7.88 -0.92 -6.80
CA PHE A 8 -8.06 -0.86 -5.35
C PHE A 8 -7.05 0.08 -4.70
N PHE A 9 -5.75 -0.04 -5.03
CA PHE A 9 -4.73 0.89 -4.52
C PHE A 9 -5.01 2.35 -4.92
N VAL A 10 -5.41 2.60 -6.17
CA VAL A 10 -5.75 3.96 -6.65
C VAL A 10 -6.94 4.53 -5.88
N LEU A 11 -8.01 3.74 -5.70
CA LEU A 11 -9.20 4.19 -4.97
C LEU A 11 -8.90 4.44 -3.49
N MET A 12 -8.12 3.56 -2.86
CA MET A 12 -7.69 3.73 -1.47
C MET A 12 -6.79 4.97 -1.31
N SER A 13 -5.91 5.26 -2.27
CA SER A 13 -5.13 6.51 -2.27
C SER A 13 -6.01 7.75 -2.44
N GLY A 14 -7.08 7.65 -3.24
CA GLY A 14 -8.04 8.74 -3.41
C GLY A 14 -8.88 8.98 -2.16
N LEU A 15 -9.28 7.91 -1.45
CA LEU A 15 -9.92 8.02 -0.14
C LEU A 15 -9.01 8.77 0.83
N ASP A 16 -7.73 8.39 0.87
CA ASP A 16 -6.75 9.03 1.73
C ASP A 16 -6.53 10.51 1.39
N PHE A 17 -6.59 10.87 0.11
CA PHE A 17 -6.59 12.26 -0.35
C PHE A 17 -7.79 13.06 0.14
N VAL A 18 -8.99 12.49 0.08
CA VAL A 18 -10.18 13.15 0.62
C VAL A 18 -9.99 13.42 2.12
N VAL A 19 -9.54 12.40 2.85
CA VAL A 19 -9.38 12.42 4.31
C VAL A 19 -8.32 13.43 4.76
N HIS A 20 -7.16 13.46 4.12
CA HIS A 20 -6.02 14.27 4.57
C HIS A 20 -5.84 15.61 3.85
N ARG A 21 -6.60 15.89 2.78
CA ARG A 21 -6.49 17.15 2.03
C ARG A 21 -7.82 17.86 1.84
N VAL A 22 -8.82 17.17 1.32
CA VAL A 22 -10.12 17.80 1.03
C VAL A 22 -10.83 18.22 2.32
N LEU A 23 -10.92 17.32 3.29
CA LEU A 23 -11.58 17.57 4.56
C LEU A 23 -10.88 18.69 5.36
N TYR A 24 -9.55 18.73 5.35
CA TYR A 24 -8.80 19.82 5.98
C TYR A 24 -9.04 21.16 5.29
N GLY A 25 -9.25 21.14 3.96
CA GLY A 25 -9.70 22.31 3.21
C GLY A 25 -11.06 22.85 3.67
N TYR A 26 -11.92 22.03 4.27
CA TYR A 26 -13.19 22.43 4.88
C TYR A 26 -13.08 22.86 6.35
N GLY A 27 -11.87 22.98 6.89
CA GLY A 27 -11.62 23.46 8.24
C GLY A 27 -11.49 22.37 9.32
N LEU A 28 -11.47 21.09 8.92
CA LEU A 28 -11.03 20.03 9.83
C LEU A 28 -9.54 20.20 10.15
N MET A 29 -9.19 20.10 11.42
CA MET A 29 -7.80 20.16 11.87
C MET A 29 -7.25 18.74 12.05
N PHE A 30 -5.94 18.60 11.88
CA PHE A 30 -5.26 17.34 12.16
C PHE A 30 -5.41 16.98 13.64
N ASP A 31 -5.87 15.77 13.90
CA ASP A 31 -5.93 15.16 15.22
C ASP A 31 -5.24 13.80 15.18
N TYR A 32 -4.29 13.60 16.09
CA TYR A 32 -3.42 12.42 16.05
C TYR A 32 -4.15 11.15 16.48
N ASP A 33 -5.05 11.24 17.47
CA ASP A 33 -5.80 10.08 17.96
C ASP A 33 -6.74 9.54 16.87
N TRP A 34 -7.41 10.45 16.17
CA TRP A 34 -8.19 10.12 14.98
C TRP A 34 -7.32 9.55 13.85
N ALA A 35 -6.15 10.12 13.58
CA ALA A 35 -5.25 9.65 12.53
C ALA A 35 -4.78 8.21 12.79
N VAL A 36 -4.41 7.89 14.03
CA VAL A 36 -4.02 6.52 14.44
C VAL A 36 -5.16 5.54 14.24
N PHE A 37 -6.39 5.91 14.63
CA PHE A 37 -7.56 5.07 14.41
C PHE A 37 -7.79 4.83 12.90
N TYR A 38 -7.78 5.91 12.10
CA TYR A 38 -7.93 5.83 10.66
C TYR A 38 -6.85 4.94 10.02
N TRP A 39 -5.57 5.14 10.32
CA TRP A 39 -4.48 4.32 9.78
C TRP A 39 -4.61 2.84 10.13
N SER A 40 -5.09 2.54 11.34
CA SER A 40 -5.32 1.17 11.80
C SER A 40 -6.43 0.48 11.00
N ILE A 41 -7.54 1.18 10.75
CA ILE A 41 -8.63 0.68 9.91
C ILE A 41 -8.16 0.56 8.45
N TYR A 42 -7.45 1.57 7.94
CA TYR A 42 -6.92 1.59 6.59
C TYR A 42 -6.00 0.38 6.33
N ALA A 43 -5.04 0.12 7.22
CA ALA A 43 -4.16 -1.05 7.13
C ALA A 43 -4.94 -2.38 7.22
N SER A 44 -5.95 -2.45 8.09
CA SER A 44 -6.81 -3.64 8.22
C SER A 44 -7.58 -3.94 6.93
N VAL A 45 -8.03 -2.91 6.21
CA VAL A 45 -8.70 -3.05 4.91
C VAL A 45 -7.75 -3.62 3.85
N PHE A 46 -6.50 -3.16 3.78
CA PHE A 46 -5.49 -3.74 2.88
C PHE A 46 -5.21 -5.21 3.19
N PHE A 47 -5.06 -5.54 4.49
CA PHE A 47 -4.86 -6.92 4.91
C PHE A 47 -6.04 -7.82 4.53
N ALA A 48 -7.27 -7.41 4.84
CA ALA A 48 -8.48 -8.13 4.50
C ALA A 48 -8.62 -8.30 2.97
N PHE A 49 -8.36 -7.25 2.20
CA PHE A 49 -8.38 -7.32 0.74
C PHE A 49 -7.34 -8.31 0.21
N GLY A 50 -6.11 -8.30 0.74
CA GLY A 50 -5.08 -9.28 0.38
C GLY A 50 -5.53 -10.72 0.62
N VAL A 51 -6.15 -10.99 1.79
CA VAL A 51 -6.70 -12.32 2.13
C VAL A 51 -7.79 -12.71 1.13
N ILE A 52 -8.70 -11.79 0.81
CA ILE A 52 -9.77 -12.03 -0.17
C ILE A 52 -9.19 -12.33 -1.55
N VAL A 53 -8.20 -11.57 -2.03
CA VAL A 53 -7.56 -11.78 -3.33
C VAL A 53 -6.95 -13.17 -3.42
N GLY A 54 -6.17 -13.59 -2.41
CA GLY A 54 -5.58 -14.92 -2.35
C GLY A 54 -6.64 -16.02 -2.25
N PHE A 55 -7.65 -15.83 -1.41
CA PHE A 55 -8.72 -16.81 -1.21
C PHE A 55 -9.59 -17.00 -2.44
N VAL A 56 -9.98 -15.92 -3.12
CA VAL A 56 -10.77 -15.96 -4.37
C VAL A 56 -10.00 -16.68 -5.48
N TYR A 57 -8.70 -16.42 -5.62
CA TYR A 57 -7.86 -17.18 -6.55
C TYR A 57 -7.88 -18.67 -6.22
N TRP A 58 -7.64 -19.03 -4.95
CA TRP A 58 -7.60 -20.42 -4.52
C TRP A 58 -8.93 -21.15 -4.75
N LEU A 59 -10.07 -20.50 -4.46
CA LEU A 59 -11.41 -21.05 -4.70
C LEU A 59 -11.66 -21.41 -6.17
N GLY A 60 -11.19 -20.59 -7.10
CA GLY A 60 -11.33 -20.79 -8.54
C GLY A 60 -10.25 -21.68 -9.17
N SER A 61 -9.27 -22.12 -8.38
CA SER A 61 -8.15 -22.94 -8.85
C SER A 61 -8.43 -24.45 -8.73
N ASN A 62 -7.50 -25.27 -9.20
CA ASN A 62 -7.53 -26.73 -9.01
C ASN A 62 -7.15 -27.15 -7.57
N ARG A 63 -6.83 -26.19 -6.69
CA ARG A 63 -6.46 -26.39 -5.28
C ARG A 63 -5.23 -27.29 -5.10
N SER A 64 -4.32 -27.25 -6.07
CA SER A 64 -3.03 -27.92 -5.97
C SER A 64 -2.11 -27.22 -4.95
N PHE A 65 -1.02 -27.86 -4.56
CA PHE A 65 -0.01 -27.23 -3.70
C PHE A 65 0.60 -25.97 -4.35
N VAL A 66 0.72 -25.95 -5.68
CA VAL A 66 1.15 -24.76 -6.44
C VAL A 66 0.13 -23.64 -6.29
N ASP A 67 -1.16 -23.94 -6.37
CA ASP A 67 -2.21 -22.94 -6.21
C ASP A 67 -2.25 -22.32 -4.81
N VAL A 68 -1.92 -23.10 -3.77
CA VAL A 68 -1.75 -22.58 -2.41
C VAL A 68 -0.58 -21.58 -2.36
N LYS A 69 0.55 -21.90 -2.99
CA LYS A 69 1.69 -20.96 -3.09
C LYS A 69 1.32 -19.68 -3.83
N VAL A 70 0.60 -19.79 -4.95
CA VAL A 70 0.16 -18.62 -5.74
C VAL A 70 -0.83 -17.77 -4.94
N SER A 71 -1.80 -18.40 -4.27
CA SER A 71 -2.77 -17.73 -3.39
C SER A 71 -2.07 -16.94 -2.27
N PHE A 72 -1.14 -17.58 -1.56
CA PHE A 72 -0.34 -16.91 -0.54
C PHE A 72 0.53 -15.80 -1.13
N GLY A 73 1.10 -16.02 -2.32
CA GLY A 73 1.90 -15.04 -3.02
C GLY A 73 1.12 -13.79 -3.43
N LEU A 74 -0.15 -13.94 -3.84
CA LEU A 74 -1.03 -12.82 -4.12
C LEU A 74 -1.33 -12.01 -2.86
N PHE A 75 -1.67 -12.67 -1.76
CA PHE A 75 -1.86 -12.03 -0.45
C PHE A 75 -0.61 -11.25 -0.04
N LEU A 76 0.55 -11.90 -0.08
CA LEU A 76 1.82 -11.31 0.32
C LEU A 76 2.19 -10.11 -0.56
N THR A 77 1.92 -10.19 -1.87
CA THR A 77 2.16 -9.08 -2.81
C THR A 77 1.37 -7.84 -2.42
N VAL A 78 0.07 -7.98 -2.09
CA VAL A 78 -0.76 -6.85 -1.64
C VAL A 78 -0.20 -6.23 -0.37
N CYS A 79 0.14 -7.05 0.62
CA CYS A 79 0.71 -6.57 1.88
C CYS A 79 2.06 -5.86 1.70
N LEU A 80 2.95 -6.44 0.87
CA LEU A 80 4.26 -5.86 0.60
C LEU A 80 4.13 -4.52 -0.13
N LEU A 81 3.30 -4.42 -1.16
CA LEU A 81 3.10 -3.16 -1.89
C LEU A 81 2.47 -2.07 -0.99
N PHE A 82 1.58 -2.44 -0.08
CA PHE A 82 1.04 -1.53 0.93
C PHE A 82 2.14 -1.04 1.89
N LEU A 83 2.91 -1.95 2.49
CA LEU A 83 4.03 -1.60 3.39
C LEU A 83 5.15 -0.83 2.68
N GLY A 84 5.33 -1.05 1.39
CA GLY A 84 6.23 -0.30 0.52
C GLY A 84 5.73 1.10 0.19
N GLY A 85 4.55 1.50 0.67
CA GLY A 85 3.97 2.84 0.47
C GLY A 85 3.51 3.11 -0.96
N LEU A 86 3.10 2.07 -1.71
CA LEU A 86 2.52 2.28 -3.04
C LEU A 86 1.29 3.20 -2.99
N ALA A 87 0.44 3.03 -1.98
CA ALA A 87 -0.77 3.85 -1.81
C ALA A 87 -0.43 5.34 -1.65
N ASP A 88 0.58 5.66 -0.82
CA ASP A 88 1.02 7.04 -0.65
C ASP A 88 1.71 7.60 -1.90
N VAL A 89 2.50 6.82 -2.62
CA VAL A 89 3.11 7.28 -3.88
C VAL A 89 2.03 7.58 -4.92
N LEU A 90 0.99 6.75 -5.00
CA LEU A 90 -0.18 6.99 -5.86
C LEU A 90 -0.98 8.21 -5.41
N TRP A 91 -1.09 8.45 -4.10
CA TRP A 91 -1.69 9.66 -3.55
C TRP A 91 -1.06 10.89 -4.17
N PHE A 92 0.27 10.99 -4.16
CA PHE A 92 0.99 12.12 -4.73
C PHE A 92 0.86 12.16 -6.26
N ALA A 93 1.19 11.05 -6.92
CA ALA A 93 1.27 10.98 -8.38
C ALA A 93 -0.07 11.26 -9.07
N ILE A 94 -1.19 10.82 -8.50
CA ILE A 94 -2.52 10.94 -9.12
C ILE A 94 -3.30 12.12 -8.54
N TRP A 95 -3.31 12.28 -7.22
CA TRP A 95 -4.19 13.23 -6.54
C TRP A 95 -3.45 14.47 -6.03
N GLY A 96 -2.19 14.31 -5.64
CA GLY A 96 -1.36 15.35 -5.05
C GLY A 96 -0.86 16.41 -6.04
N GLY A 97 -0.96 16.12 -7.34
CA GLY A 97 -0.50 17.01 -8.44
C GLY A 97 0.92 16.74 -8.93
N GLY A 98 1.53 15.62 -8.54
CA GLY A 98 2.89 15.24 -8.92
C GLY A 98 3.61 14.47 -7.83
N LEU A 99 4.83 13.99 -8.11
CA LEU A 99 5.66 13.34 -7.10
C LEU A 99 6.04 14.33 -5.99
N PRO A 100 6.16 13.87 -4.74
CA PRO A 100 6.49 14.76 -3.63
C PRO A 100 7.93 15.24 -3.75
N GLY A 101 8.15 16.53 -3.43
CA GLY A 101 9.48 17.12 -3.36
C GLY A 101 10.36 16.45 -2.30
N ASP A 102 11.67 16.62 -2.41
CA ASP A 102 12.64 16.04 -1.48
C ASP A 102 12.55 16.62 -0.05
N ASP A 103 11.88 17.78 0.09
CA ASP A 103 11.60 18.48 1.33
C ASP A 103 10.40 17.91 2.11
N VAL A 104 9.60 17.04 1.48
CA VAL A 104 8.46 16.40 2.16
C VAL A 104 8.98 15.36 3.15
N VAL A 105 8.64 15.57 4.42
CA VAL A 105 8.96 14.64 5.52
C VAL A 105 7.75 13.77 5.80
N TRP A 106 7.96 12.46 5.67
CA TRP A 106 6.93 11.43 5.77
C TRP A 106 6.79 10.93 7.21
N TRP A 107 6.54 11.85 8.12
CA TRP A 107 6.60 11.61 9.57
C TRP A 107 5.58 10.59 10.08
N TRP A 108 4.50 10.38 9.33
CA TRP A 108 3.45 9.41 9.65
C TRP A 108 3.85 7.96 9.35
N THR A 109 4.85 7.76 8.50
CA THR A 109 5.30 6.40 8.16
C THR A 109 5.98 5.72 9.34
N LEU A 110 5.86 4.40 9.39
CA LEU A 110 6.56 3.57 10.40
C LEU A 110 8.07 3.81 10.37
N TRP A 111 8.64 3.99 9.18
CA TRP A 111 10.08 4.14 8.95
C TRP A 111 10.65 5.41 9.57
N TYR A 112 9.89 6.51 9.52
CA TYR A 112 10.28 7.74 10.20
C TYR A 112 10.44 7.54 11.71
N ARG A 113 9.56 6.76 12.35
CA ARG A 113 9.64 6.48 13.79
C ARG A 113 10.89 5.69 14.16
N PHE A 114 11.33 4.78 13.28
CA PHE A 114 12.51 3.94 13.52
C PHE A 114 13.83 4.65 13.21
N LEU A 115 13.86 5.44 12.14
CA LEU A 115 15.10 6.03 11.62
C LEU A 115 15.27 7.51 12.00
N GLY A 116 14.21 8.18 12.45
CA GLY A 116 14.22 9.61 12.77
C GLY A 116 14.29 10.53 11.54
N PHE A 117 14.41 9.97 10.34
CA PHE A 117 14.33 10.68 9.06
C PHE A 117 13.61 9.79 8.04
N TRP A 118 12.76 10.38 7.21
CA TRP A 118 12.11 9.71 6.08
C TRP A 118 11.58 10.75 5.11
N ASN A 119 12.11 10.76 3.90
CA ASN A 119 11.72 11.70 2.84
C ASN A 119 11.25 10.97 1.58
N SER A 120 10.83 11.73 0.57
CA SER A 120 10.32 11.22 -0.71
C SER A 120 11.29 10.27 -1.40
N PHE A 121 12.59 10.58 -1.40
CA PHE A 121 13.61 9.70 -1.98
C PHE A 121 13.68 8.35 -1.25
N ALA A 122 13.74 8.36 0.09
CA ALA A 122 13.76 7.12 0.88
C ALA A 122 12.50 6.27 0.64
N GLN A 123 11.33 6.92 0.52
CA GLN A 123 10.09 6.23 0.21
C GLN A 123 10.09 5.60 -1.18
N LEU A 124 10.56 6.31 -2.21
CA LEU A 124 10.65 5.77 -3.57
C LEU A 124 11.68 4.62 -3.64
N ALA A 125 12.80 4.74 -2.93
CA ALA A 125 13.79 3.67 -2.83
C ALA A 125 13.23 2.43 -2.15
N LEU A 126 12.45 2.58 -1.07
CA LEU A 126 11.74 1.48 -0.42
C LEU A 126 10.76 0.82 -1.38
N LEU A 127 9.90 1.59 -2.05
CA LEU A 127 8.91 1.05 -2.98
C LEU A 127 9.59 0.27 -4.11
N PHE A 128 10.68 0.81 -4.67
CA PHE A 128 11.47 0.12 -5.68
C PHE A 128 12.07 -1.20 -5.14
N GLY A 129 12.66 -1.17 -3.95
CA GLY A 129 13.20 -2.38 -3.31
C GLY A 129 12.12 -3.44 -3.07
N VAL A 130 10.95 -3.04 -2.56
CA VAL A 130 9.79 -3.91 -2.38
C VAL A 130 9.32 -4.50 -3.72
N PHE A 131 9.28 -3.70 -4.78
CA PHE A 131 8.90 -4.17 -6.11
C PHE A 131 9.88 -5.24 -6.62
N VAL A 132 11.19 -5.03 -6.45
CA VAL A 132 12.21 -6.03 -6.79
C VAL A 132 12.01 -7.31 -5.98
N VAL A 133 11.76 -7.21 -4.68
CA VAL A 133 11.48 -8.38 -3.81
C VAL A 133 10.25 -9.14 -4.29
N VAL A 134 9.15 -8.44 -4.63
CA VAL A 134 7.93 -9.06 -5.17
C VAL A 134 8.23 -9.80 -6.48
N VAL A 135 8.98 -9.18 -7.40
CA VAL A 135 9.36 -9.80 -8.68
C VAL A 135 10.18 -11.07 -8.45
N LEU A 136 11.22 -11.00 -7.61
CA LEU A 136 12.06 -12.15 -7.26
C LEU A 136 11.27 -13.26 -6.57
N PHE A 137 10.36 -12.89 -5.68
CA PHE A 137 9.45 -13.83 -5.03
C PHE A 137 8.57 -14.56 -6.06
N TRP A 138 7.99 -13.85 -7.03
CA TRP A 138 7.18 -14.49 -8.08
C TRP A 138 7.99 -15.42 -8.98
N PHE A 139 9.25 -15.08 -9.30
CA PHE A 139 10.14 -16.02 -9.99
C PHE A 139 10.33 -17.34 -9.21
N SER A 140 10.36 -17.28 -7.87
CA SER A 140 10.48 -18.48 -7.03
C SER A 140 9.20 -19.30 -6.93
N VAL A 141 8.03 -18.64 -7.02
CA VAL A 141 6.71 -19.30 -6.95
C VAL A 141 6.36 -20.02 -8.25
N LEU A 142 6.77 -19.45 -9.39
CA LEU A 142 6.46 -19.96 -10.72
C LEU A 142 7.45 -21.03 -11.23
N ARG A 143 8.53 -21.26 -10.49
CA ARG A 143 9.52 -22.32 -10.77
C ARG A 143 9.16 -23.62 -10.06
#